data_AF-A0A7V8E4G5-F1
#
_entry.id   AF-A0A7V8E4G5-F1
#
_cell.length_a   1.000
_cell.length_b   1.000
_cell.length_c   1.000
_cell.angle_alpha   90.00
_cell.angle_beta   90.00
_cell.angle_gamma   90.00
#
_symmetry.space_group_name_H-M   'P 1'
#
loop_
_entity.id
_entity.type
_entity.pdbx_description
1 polymer ?
#
loop_
_entity_poly.entity_id
_entity_poly.type
_entity_poly.pdbx_seq_one_letter_code
_entity_poly.pdbx_strand_id
1 'polypeptide(L)'
;MAELGYAKELLVLPFDHRSSFLDKLLGIKGRQPNQVEARLVASYKDIVYDGFKKALFLGVPKDKAAVLVDEQFGQRCLEDAKMRGDFAFCMPVEKSGQDEFDFEFGVKYAAHIEKFAPTFTKVLVRYNVEANYDVNKRQAERLKTLSDYLKHVSRKFMFELLVPPTPLQLEECGGDVNRYDVEKRPALMVAAIKALQAAKVEPDVWKLEGLATAEAAKAVCDAARTGGRMKVGVIVLGRGESAEKVKEWLQVGARVAGVIGFAVGRTVFWDALALFKDRKHPREVAVELIAKNYKALADLWVESRGVSRPPRVGTGTTGVISRVPSVASPGSRVIAKAPVAAGDATGGVPSAPAPSGGGEEIAKTPPPA
;
A
#
# COMPACT_ATOMS: atom_id res chain seq x y z
N MET A 1 16.47 -24.25 6.01
CA MET A 1 16.02 -23.30 4.96
C MET A 1 14.91 -22.46 5.55
N ALA A 2 14.93 -21.13 5.33
CA ALA A 2 13.81 -20.28 5.74
C ALA A 2 12.54 -20.72 5.01
N GLU A 3 11.42 -20.74 5.74
CA GLU A 3 10.12 -21.11 5.18
C GLU A 3 9.62 -20.01 4.25
N LEU A 4 9.13 -20.40 3.06
CA LEU A 4 8.57 -19.48 2.06
C LEU A 4 7.27 -18.86 2.57
N GLY A 5 7.15 -17.54 2.43
CA GLY A 5 5.95 -16.77 2.75
C GLY A 5 6.10 -15.89 3.98
N TYR A 6 5.10 -15.03 4.16
CA TYR A 6 4.91 -14.16 5.31
C TYR A 6 3.42 -13.98 5.56
N ALA A 7 2.93 -14.45 6.71
CA ALA A 7 1.49 -14.49 7.02
C ALA A 7 1.07 -13.48 8.10
N LYS A 8 2.01 -12.74 8.70
CA LYS A 8 1.70 -11.68 9.67
C LYS A 8 1.14 -10.46 8.94
N GLU A 9 0.37 -9.65 9.65
CA GLU A 9 -0.10 -8.40 9.07
C GLU A 9 1.07 -7.47 8.74
N LEU A 10 0.93 -6.72 7.63
CA LEU A 10 1.99 -5.88 7.09
C LEU A 10 1.42 -4.57 6.54
N LEU A 11 1.59 -3.49 7.29
CA LEU A 11 1.06 -2.16 7.01
C LEU A 11 2.21 -1.25 6.59
N VAL A 12 2.53 -1.25 5.30
CA VAL A 12 3.71 -0.56 4.78
C VAL A 12 3.38 0.88 4.42
N LEU A 13 4.23 1.82 4.84
CA LEU A 13 4.32 3.17 4.28
C LEU A 13 5.46 3.23 3.25
N PRO A 14 5.18 3.08 1.94
CA PRO A 14 6.18 3.17 0.90
C PRO A 14 6.44 4.61 0.46
N PHE A 15 7.69 5.03 0.54
CA PHE A 15 8.20 6.30 0.03
C PHE A 15 9.52 6.11 -0.71
N ASP A 16 9.71 4.95 -1.35
CA ASP A 16 10.82 4.55 -2.24
C ASP A 16 10.77 5.20 -3.64
N HIS A 17 9.80 6.09 -3.87
CA HIS A 17 9.65 6.79 -5.13
C HIS A 17 10.87 7.69 -5.38
N ARG A 18 11.50 7.56 -6.55
CA ARG A 18 12.65 8.38 -6.98
C ARG A 18 12.24 9.34 -8.09
N SER A 19 11.89 8.79 -9.26
CA SER A 19 11.50 9.59 -10.42
C SER A 19 10.30 10.50 -10.14
N SER A 20 9.32 10.06 -9.34
CA SER A 20 8.17 10.91 -9.01
C SER A 20 8.54 12.09 -8.10
N PHE A 21 9.45 11.93 -7.14
CA PHE A 21 9.93 13.06 -6.33
C PHE A 21 10.67 14.08 -7.21
N LEU A 22 11.50 13.61 -8.13
CA LEU A 22 12.23 14.49 -9.05
C LEU A 22 11.28 15.21 -10.00
N ASP A 23 10.51 14.46 -10.78
CA ASP A 23 9.64 14.99 -11.82
C ASP A 23 8.46 15.78 -11.23
N LYS A 24 7.63 15.11 -10.44
CA LYS A 24 6.31 15.65 -10.06
C LYS A 24 6.38 16.62 -8.89
N LEU A 25 7.31 16.44 -7.95
CA LEU A 25 7.45 17.33 -6.80
C LEU A 25 8.43 18.48 -7.08
N LEU A 26 9.56 18.21 -7.73
CA LEU A 26 10.62 19.20 -7.95
C LEU A 26 10.71 19.74 -9.39
N GLY A 27 9.97 19.18 -10.35
CA GLY A 27 10.04 19.60 -11.76
C GLY A 27 11.31 19.18 -12.49
N ILE A 28 12.09 18.26 -11.93
CA ILE A 28 13.36 17.78 -12.48
C ILE A 28 13.08 16.58 -13.39
N LYS A 29 13.14 16.80 -14.71
CA LYS A 29 12.82 15.78 -15.73
C LYS A 29 14.06 15.37 -16.53
N GLY A 30 14.13 14.08 -16.88
CA GLY A 30 15.06 13.55 -17.88
C GLY A 30 16.54 13.57 -17.51
N ARG A 31 16.91 13.89 -16.27
CA ARG A 31 18.30 13.91 -15.80
C ARG A 31 18.44 13.44 -14.36
N GLN A 32 19.67 13.09 -13.99
CA GLN A 32 20.02 12.86 -12.59
C GLN A 32 20.01 14.18 -11.80
N PRO A 33 19.60 14.16 -10.52
CA PRO A 33 19.71 15.33 -9.66
C PRO A 33 21.18 15.65 -9.37
N ASN A 34 21.48 16.93 -9.20
CA ASN A 34 22.74 17.35 -8.60
C ASN A 34 22.72 17.08 -7.07
N GLN A 35 23.84 17.32 -6.39
CA GLN A 35 23.93 17.04 -4.95
C GLN A 35 22.95 17.86 -4.09
N VAL A 36 22.63 19.09 -4.47
CA VAL A 36 21.67 19.93 -3.74
C VAL A 36 20.26 19.37 -3.88
N GLU A 37 19.88 19.00 -5.10
CA GLU A 37 18.58 18.40 -5.41
C GLU A 37 18.43 17.03 -4.74
N ALA A 38 19.48 16.22 -4.72
CA ALA A 38 19.50 14.93 -4.03
C ALA A 38 19.30 15.10 -2.52
N ARG A 39 19.99 16.04 -1.89
CA ARG A 39 19.77 16.40 -0.47
C ARG A 39 18.37 16.91 -0.22
N LEU A 40 17.81 17.67 -1.16
CA LEU A 40 16.44 18.15 -1.06
C LEU A 40 15.44 16.99 -1.08
N VAL A 41 15.55 16.04 -2.02
CA VAL A 41 14.69 14.83 -2.05
C VAL A 41 14.84 14.02 -0.76
N ALA A 42 16.06 13.85 -0.26
CA ALA A 42 16.31 13.18 1.01
C ALA A 42 15.58 13.88 2.18
N SER A 43 15.60 15.22 2.22
CA SER A 43 14.91 15.97 3.27
C SER A 43 13.39 15.78 3.27
N TYR A 44 12.77 15.62 2.09
CA TYR A 44 11.35 15.27 2.02
C TYR A 44 11.07 13.86 2.52
N LYS A 45 11.96 12.89 2.26
CA LYS A 45 11.82 11.52 2.78
C LYS A 45 11.99 11.48 4.31
N ASP A 46 12.87 12.32 4.85
CA ASP A 46 13.00 12.49 6.31
C ASP A 46 11.68 12.99 6.93
N ILE A 47 10.92 13.86 6.25
CA ILE A 47 9.58 14.30 6.71
C ILE A 47 8.59 13.13 6.72
N VAL A 48 8.57 12.31 5.67
CA VAL A 48 7.70 11.11 5.63
C VAL A 48 8.05 10.14 6.74
N TYR A 49 9.33 9.91 6.97
CA TYR A 49 9.81 9.01 8.00
C TYR A 49 9.53 9.52 9.42
N ASP A 50 9.63 10.83 9.66
CA ASP A 50 9.19 11.43 10.91
C ASP A 50 7.68 11.29 11.11
N GLY A 51 6.88 11.44 10.05
CA GLY A 51 5.44 11.16 10.08
C GLY A 51 5.13 9.71 10.45
N PHE A 52 5.88 8.75 9.90
CA PHE A 52 5.79 7.34 10.27
C PHE A 52 6.10 7.11 11.75
N LYS A 53 7.24 7.61 12.25
CA LYS A 53 7.63 7.46 13.66
C LYS A 53 6.60 8.10 14.59
N LYS A 54 6.05 9.26 14.21
CA LYS A 54 4.96 9.92 14.95
C LYS A 54 3.69 9.05 14.96
N ALA A 55 3.32 8.41 13.86
CA ALA A 55 2.19 7.49 13.82
C ALA A 55 2.38 6.27 14.74
N LEU A 56 3.60 5.73 14.83
CA LEU A 56 3.92 4.67 15.81
C LEU A 56 3.72 5.17 17.25
N PHE A 57 4.15 6.39 17.55
CA PHE A 57 3.90 7.02 18.86
C PHE A 57 2.40 7.21 19.14
N LEU A 58 1.61 7.50 18.10
CA LEU A 58 0.15 7.64 18.18
C LEU A 58 -0.60 6.29 18.21
N GLY A 59 0.10 5.15 18.24
CA GLY A 59 -0.50 3.84 18.50
C GLY A 59 -0.62 2.91 17.29
N VAL A 60 -0.01 3.21 16.14
CA VAL A 60 0.10 2.21 15.07
C VAL A 60 0.95 1.02 15.56
N PRO A 61 0.48 -0.23 15.47
CA PRO A 61 1.20 -1.39 16.00
C PRO A 61 2.55 -1.62 15.30
N LYS A 62 3.64 -1.49 16.05
CA LYS A 62 5.01 -1.59 15.51
C LYS A 62 5.32 -2.97 14.89
N ASP A 63 4.73 -4.03 15.42
CA ASP A 63 4.89 -5.41 14.94
C ASP A 63 4.20 -5.69 13.59
N LYS A 64 3.33 -4.77 13.15
CA LYS A 64 2.65 -4.79 11.85
C LYS A 64 3.15 -3.69 10.90
N ALA A 65 3.68 -2.61 11.46
CA ALA A 65 4.12 -1.45 10.71
C ALA A 65 5.39 -1.74 9.91
N ALA A 66 5.51 -1.10 8.75
CA ALA A 66 6.74 -1.13 7.98
C ALA A 66 6.95 0.14 7.17
N VAL A 67 8.21 0.43 6.84
CA VAL A 67 8.58 1.43 5.83
C VAL A 67 9.16 0.74 4.59
N LEU A 68 8.94 1.33 3.41
CA LEU A 68 9.64 0.95 2.18
C LEU A 68 10.32 2.20 1.61
N VAL A 69 11.64 2.18 1.51
CA VAL A 69 12.44 3.36 1.15
C VAL A 69 13.67 2.94 0.34
N ASP A 70 14.05 3.75 -0.65
CA ASP A 70 15.24 3.52 -1.48
C ASP A 70 16.55 3.94 -0.80
N GLU A 71 17.64 3.31 -1.21
CA GLU A 71 18.98 3.67 -0.74
C GLU A 71 19.39 5.08 -1.21
N GLN A 72 19.11 5.43 -2.47
CA GLN A 72 19.65 6.64 -3.12
C GLN A 72 19.38 7.93 -2.34
N PHE A 73 18.14 8.10 -1.85
CA PHE A 73 17.74 9.30 -1.11
C PHE A 73 17.32 9.01 0.33
N GLY A 74 17.13 7.75 0.69
CA GLY A 74 16.60 7.34 1.99
C GLY A 74 17.56 6.54 2.85
N GLN A 75 18.86 6.55 2.54
CA GLN A 75 19.89 5.85 3.32
C GLN A 75 19.78 6.08 4.83
N ARG A 76 19.59 7.33 5.27
CA ARG A 76 19.44 7.66 6.70
C ARG A 76 18.23 6.98 7.34
N CYS A 77 17.11 6.89 6.61
CA CYS A 77 15.91 6.21 7.08
C CYS A 77 16.15 4.70 7.22
N LEU A 78 16.88 4.08 6.28
CA LEU A 78 17.25 2.66 6.35
C LEU A 78 18.18 2.36 7.53
N GLU A 79 19.17 3.21 7.77
CA GLU A 79 20.11 3.08 8.88
C GLU A 79 19.42 3.21 10.23
N ASP A 80 18.53 4.20 10.39
CA ASP A 80 17.72 4.37 11.60
C ASP A 80 16.76 3.18 11.81
N ALA A 81 16.05 2.73 10.77
CA ALA A 81 15.16 1.58 10.87
C ALA A 81 15.91 0.30 11.29
N LYS A 82 17.10 0.06 10.73
CA LYS A 82 17.98 -1.05 11.11
C LYS A 82 18.43 -0.95 12.56
N MET A 83 18.84 0.25 13.00
CA MET A 83 19.31 0.49 14.37
C MET A 83 18.20 0.27 15.40
N ARG A 84 16.98 0.70 15.10
CA ARG A 84 15.84 0.57 16.01
C ARG A 84 15.36 -0.87 16.14
N GLY A 85 15.29 -1.60 15.01
CA GLY A 85 14.86 -3.00 14.98
C GLY A 85 13.45 -3.28 15.53
N ASP A 86 12.62 -2.24 15.72
CA ASP A 86 11.29 -2.35 16.36
C ASP A 86 10.13 -2.42 15.37
N PHE A 87 10.39 -2.26 14.06
CA PHE A 87 9.43 -2.44 12.97
C PHE A 87 10.14 -3.00 11.71
N ALA A 88 9.36 -3.51 10.74
CA ALA A 88 9.92 -4.04 9.51
C ALA A 88 10.35 -2.91 8.55
N PHE A 89 11.43 -3.11 7.79
CA PHE A 89 11.78 -2.18 6.72
C PHE A 89 12.11 -2.91 5.42
N CYS A 90 11.73 -2.28 4.33
CA CYS A 90 11.85 -2.81 2.98
C CYS A 90 12.74 -1.88 2.16
N MET A 91 13.49 -2.46 1.22
CA MET A 91 14.37 -1.71 0.33
C MET A 91 14.19 -2.20 -1.11
N PRO A 92 13.91 -1.31 -2.08
CA PRO A 92 13.86 -1.66 -3.50
C PRO A 92 15.26 -2.00 -4.01
N VAL A 93 15.33 -2.87 -5.02
CA VAL A 93 16.58 -3.17 -5.75
C VAL A 93 16.46 -2.96 -7.25
N GLU A 94 15.28 -2.62 -7.76
CA GLU A 94 15.04 -2.29 -9.16
C GLU A 94 15.49 -0.87 -9.53
N LYS A 95 15.81 -0.65 -10.81
CA LYS A 95 15.92 0.70 -11.38
C LYS A 95 14.56 1.41 -11.40
N SER A 96 14.55 2.68 -11.01
CA SER A 96 13.31 3.47 -10.99
C SER A 96 12.87 3.88 -12.38
N GLY A 97 11.59 3.68 -12.69
CA GLY A 97 10.92 4.31 -13.83
C GLY A 97 11.14 3.65 -15.19
N GLN A 98 11.79 2.49 -15.26
CA GLN A 98 12.00 1.74 -16.51
C GLN A 98 10.90 0.69 -16.70
N ASP A 99 10.65 0.29 -17.95
CA ASP A 99 9.63 -0.71 -18.28
C ASP A 99 10.10 -2.15 -18.05
N GLU A 100 11.37 -2.45 -18.35
CA GLU A 100 12.00 -3.74 -18.10
C GLU A 100 12.75 -3.72 -16.75
N PHE A 101 12.52 -4.74 -15.92
CA PHE A 101 13.25 -4.92 -14.67
C PHE A 101 14.76 -5.06 -14.90
N ASP A 102 15.50 -4.22 -14.20
CA ASP A 102 16.95 -4.27 -14.06
C ASP A 102 17.35 -3.82 -12.66
N PHE A 103 18.51 -4.26 -12.18
CA PHE A 103 19.00 -3.94 -10.85
C PHE A 103 19.59 -2.53 -10.79
N GLU A 104 19.22 -1.73 -9.78
CA GLU A 104 19.74 -0.37 -9.57
C GLU A 104 21.28 -0.34 -9.57
N PHE A 105 21.90 -1.30 -8.90
CA PHE A 105 23.36 -1.42 -8.75
C PHE A 105 23.97 -2.52 -9.62
N GLY A 106 23.25 -2.96 -10.67
CA GLY A 106 23.71 -4.01 -11.58
C GLY A 106 24.20 -5.24 -10.81
N VAL A 107 25.38 -5.75 -11.17
CA VAL A 107 26.02 -6.92 -10.53
C VAL A 107 26.30 -6.75 -9.02
N LYS A 108 26.28 -5.52 -8.49
CA LYS A 108 26.53 -5.24 -7.07
C LYS A 108 25.27 -5.30 -6.21
N TYR A 109 24.10 -5.63 -6.77
CA TYR A 109 22.83 -5.66 -6.02
C TYR A 109 22.91 -6.44 -4.70
N ALA A 110 23.63 -7.57 -4.70
CA ALA A 110 23.81 -8.43 -3.53
C ALA A 110 24.48 -7.70 -2.36
N ALA A 111 25.58 -6.99 -2.63
CA ALA A 111 26.33 -6.24 -1.61
C ALA A 111 25.49 -5.11 -0.98
N HIS A 112 24.64 -4.47 -1.77
CA HIS A 112 23.72 -3.44 -1.28
C HIS A 112 22.62 -4.03 -0.39
N ILE A 113 22.07 -5.21 -0.73
CA ILE A 113 21.14 -5.94 0.14
C ILE A 113 21.80 -6.30 1.47
N GLU A 114 23.04 -6.79 1.46
CA GLU A 114 23.77 -7.19 2.67
C GLU A 114 24.09 -6.00 3.58
N LYS A 115 24.50 -4.87 3.00
CA LYS A 115 24.79 -3.61 3.73
C LYS A 115 23.63 -3.22 4.66
N PHE A 116 22.41 -3.18 4.15
CA PHE A 116 21.24 -2.78 4.93
C PHE A 116 20.56 -3.93 5.65
N ALA A 117 20.65 -5.15 5.13
CA ALA A 117 20.00 -6.33 5.68
C ALA A 117 18.48 -6.12 5.92
N PRO A 118 17.71 -5.65 4.92
CA PRO A 118 16.31 -5.31 5.10
C PRO A 118 15.46 -6.52 5.50
N THR A 119 14.32 -6.25 6.14
CA THR A 119 13.30 -7.28 6.38
C THR A 119 12.84 -7.85 5.05
N PHE A 120 12.52 -6.99 4.09
CA PHE A 120 12.15 -7.38 2.72
C PHE A 120 13.02 -6.69 1.69
N THR A 121 13.59 -7.48 0.78
CA THR A 121 14.10 -6.97 -0.50
C THR A 121 12.92 -6.84 -1.44
N LYS A 122 12.71 -5.67 -2.01
CA LYS A 122 11.55 -5.36 -2.85
C LYS A 122 11.97 -5.19 -4.32
N VAL A 123 11.11 -5.60 -5.24
CA VAL A 123 11.17 -5.23 -6.66
C VAL A 123 9.85 -4.64 -7.12
N LEU A 124 9.87 -3.82 -8.16
CA LEU A 124 8.69 -3.45 -8.94
C LEU A 124 8.88 -3.90 -10.38
N VAL A 125 7.89 -4.62 -10.90
CA VAL A 125 7.94 -5.22 -12.23
C VAL A 125 6.63 -4.94 -12.96
N ARG A 126 6.73 -4.43 -14.19
CA ARG A 126 5.60 -4.37 -15.13
C ARG A 126 5.58 -5.68 -15.90
N TYR A 127 4.53 -6.47 -15.71
CA TYR A 127 4.43 -7.81 -16.27
C TYR A 127 3.00 -8.13 -16.67
N ASN A 128 2.70 -7.94 -17.95
CA ASN A 128 1.48 -8.41 -18.59
C ASN A 128 1.85 -9.61 -19.48
N VAL A 129 1.25 -10.77 -19.21
CA VAL A 129 1.57 -12.03 -19.90
C VAL A 129 1.29 -11.99 -21.40
N GLU A 130 0.43 -11.08 -21.85
CA GLU A 130 0.05 -10.87 -23.26
C GLU A 130 0.84 -9.72 -23.92
N ALA A 131 1.75 -9.07 -23.19
CA ALA A 131 2.64 -8.06 -23.74
C ALA A 131 3.88 -8.71 -24.41
N ASN A 132 5.02 -8.01 -24.41
CA ASN A 132 6.23 -8.49 -25.06
C ASN A 132 6.81 -9.73 -24.36
N TYR A 133 6.75 -10.88 -25.05
CA TYR A 133 7.24 -12.17 -24.56
C TYR A 133 8.73 -12.16 -24.20
N ASP A 134 9.58 -11.62 -25.07
CA ASP A 134 11.04 -11.63 -24.85
C ASP A 134 11.44 -10.77 -23.66
N VAL A 135 10.78 -9.63 -23.47
CA VAL A 135 10.96 -8.78 -22.28
C VAL A 135 10.53 -9.57 -21.04
N ASN A 136 9.34 -10.17 -21.03
CA ASN A 136 8.85 -10.97 -19.89
C ASN A 136 9.79 -12.12 -19.54
N LYS A 137 10.32 -12.83 -20.53
CA LYS A 137 11.29 -13.92 -20.34
C LYS A 137 12.57 -13.41 -19.65
N ARG A 138 13.19 -12.35 -20.15
CA ARG A 138 14.40 -11.75 -19.53
C ARG A 138 14.14 -11.25 -18.12
N GLN A 139 13.00 -10.60 -17.89
CA GLN A 139 12.59 -10.17 -16.55
C GLN A 139 12.51 -11.38 -15.60
N ALA A 140 11.81 -12.44 -16.00
CA ALA A 140 11.65 -13.65 -15.18
C ALA A 140 12.99 -14.32 -14.86
N GLU A 141 13.92 -14.39 -15.80
CA GLU A 141 15.28 -14.94 -15.59
C GLU A 141 16.07 -14.13 -14.54
N ARG A 142 16.04 -12.79 -14.61
CA ARG A 142 16.70 -11.93 -13.61
C ARG A 142 16.01 -12.02 -12.24
N LEU A 143 14.68 -12.08 -12.21
CA LEU A 143 13.89 -12.21 -10.99
C LEU A 143 14.10 -13.55 -10.32
N LYS A 144 14.25 -14.63 -11.09
CA LYS A 144 14.65 -15.95 -10.57
C LYS A 144 16.02 -15.88 -9.91
N THR A 145 17.00 -15.21 -10.56
CA THR A 145 18.33 -15.00 -9.99
C THR A 145 18.25 -14.30 -8.62
N LEU A 146 17.43 -13.26 -8.50
CA LEU A 146 17.17 -12.60 -7.21
C LEU A 146 16.51 -13.55 -6.20
N SER A 147 15.48 -14.29 -6.63
CA SER A 147 14.73 -15.22 -5.78
C SER A 147 15.64 -16.31 -5.19
N ASP A 148 16.51 -16.90 -6.02
CA ASP A 148 17.47 -17.92 -5.59
C ASP A 148 18.48 -17.34 -4.59
N TYR A 149 19.02 -16.13 -4.87
CA TYR A 149 19.93 -15.44 -3.99
C TYR A 149 19.30 -15.14 -2.62
N LEU A 150 18.10 -14.53 -2.59
CA LEU A 150 17.41 -14.19 -1.34
C LEU A 150 17.08 -15.43 -0.51
N LYS A 151 16.71 -16.54 -1.15
CA LYS A 151 16.53 -17.83 -0.48
C LYS A 151 17.83 -18.33 0.13
N HIS A 152 18.95 -18.23 -0.59
CA HIS A 152 20.27 -18.64 -0.09
C HIS A 152 20.69 -17.84 1.14
N VAL A 153 20.52 -16.52 1.12
CA VAL A 153 20.87 -15.63 2.24
C VAL A 153 19.76 -15.46 3.28
N SER A 154 18.68 -16.25 3.19
CA SER A 154 17.51 -16.24 4.10
C SER A 154 16.89 -14.85 4.30
N ARG A 155 16.77 -14.08 3.22
CA ARG A 155 16.10 -12.76 3.18
C ARG A 155 14.72 -12.87 2.57
N LYS A 156 13.76 -12.07 3.06
CA LYS A 156 12.41 -12.07 2.50
C LYS A 156 12.33 -11.29 1.21
N PHE A 157 11.48 -11.75 0.30
CA PHE A 157 11.27 -11.19 -1.02
C PHE A 157 9.85 -10.60 -1.14
N MET A 158 9.78 -9.31 -1.46
CA MET A 158 8.52 -8.61 -1.78
C MET A 158 8.48 -8.27 -3.26
N PHE A 159 7.44 -8.72 -3.95
CA PHE A 159 7.26 -8.48 -5.39
C PHE A 159 6.10 -7.53 -5.62
N GLU A 160 6.40 -6.32 -6.07
CA GLU A 160 5.38 -5.38 -6.57
C GLU A 160 5.09 -5.66 -8.05
N LEU A 161 3.90 -6.17 -8.33
CA LEU A 161 3.45 -6.49 -9.68
C LEU A 161 2.52 -5.39 -10.17
N LEU A 162 2.88 -4.80 -11.31
CA LEU A 162 1.99 -3.95 -12.09
C LEU A 162 1.64 -4.66 -13.40
N VAL A 163 0.37 -4.63 -13.79
CA VAL A 163 -0.10 -5.28 -15.02
C VAL A 163 -0.71 -4.22 -15.94
N PRO A 164 0.13 -3.41 -16.62
CA PRO A 164 -0.36 -2.36 -17.53
C PRO A 164 -1.06 -2.98 -18.75
N PRO A 165 -2.05 -2.29 -19.34
CA PRO A 165 -2.69 -2.75 -20.56
C PRO A 165 -1.71 -2.75 -21.74
N THR A 166 -1.90 -3.70 -22.67
CA THR A 166 -1.36 -3.55 -24.02
C THR A 166 -2.16 -2.49 -24.80
N PRO A 167 -1.64 -1.91 -25.89
CA PRO A 167 -2.41 -1.00 -26.74
C PRO A 167 -3.73 -1.59 -27.20
N LEU A 168 -3.75 -2.87 -27.60
CA LEU A 168 -4.95 -3.58 -28.05
C LEU A 168 -5.97 -3.74 -26.91
N GLN A 169 -5.52 -4.16 -25.71
CA GLN A 169 -6.42 -4.32 -24.57
C GLN A 169 -7.05 -2.99 -24.14
N LEU A 170 -6.31 -1.89 -24.28
CA LEU A 170 -6.82 -0.54 -24.00
C LEU A 170 -7.82 -0.10 -25.08
N GLU A 171 -7.55 -0.40 -26.35
CA GLU A 171 -8.48 -0.15 -27.47
C GLU A 171 -9.79 -0.92 -27.31
N GLU A 172 -9.74 -2.20 -26.93
CA GLU A 172 -10.94 -3.01 -26.62
C GLU A 172 -11.76 -2.45 -25.44
N CYS A 173 -11.10 -1.72 -24.55
CA CYS A 173 -11.73 -0.98 -23.46
C CYS A 173 -12.17 0.44 -23.87
N GLY A 174 -12.09 0.81 -25.15
CA GLY A 174 -12.46 2.13 -25.65
C GLY A 174 -11.53 3.26 -25.18
N GLY A 175 -10.27 2.94 -24.87
CA GLY A 175 -9.33 3.89 -24.28
C GLY A 175 -9.48 4.07 -22.76
N ASP A 176 -10.45 3.42 -22.12
CA ASP A 176 -10.72 3.60 -20.69
C ASP A 176 -9.89 2.64 -19.82
N VAL A 177 -8.93 3.24 -19.10
CA VAL A 177 -8.07 2.52 -18.15
C VAL A 177 -8.86 1.96 -16.97
N ASN A 178 -9.91 2.63 -16.50
CA ASN A 178 -10.74 2.13 -15.40
C ASN A 178 -11.50 0.88 -15.82
N ARG A 179 -11.98 0.87 -17.07
CA ARG A 179 -12.64 -0.29 -17.65
C ARG A 179 -11.67 -1.47 -17.79
N TYR A 180 -10.44 -1.25 -18.27
CA TYR A 180 -9.38 -2.26 -18.27
C TYR A 180 -9.08 -2.81 -16.87
N ASP A 181 -8.96 -1.90 -15.90
CA ASP A 181 -8.62 -2.19 -14.50
C ASP A 181 -9.65 -3.10 -13.82
N VAL A 182 -10.92 -3.02 -14.24
CA VAL A 182 -12.04 -3.84 -13.73
C VAL A 182 -12.25 -5.10 -14.55
N GLU A 183 -12.29 -4.99 -15.88
CA GLU A 183 -12.70 -6.09 -16.76
C GLU A 183 -11.57 -7.07 -17.10
N LYS A 184 -10.33 -6.59 -17.22
CA LYS A 184 -9.22 -7.39 -17.79
C LYS A 184 -8.10 -7.66 -16.78
N ARG A 185 -7.67 -6.62 -16.05
CA ARG A 185 -6.51 -6.70 -15.15
C ARG A 185 -6.58 -7.85 -14.13
N PRO A 186 -7.72 -8.15 -13.46
CA PRO A 186 -7.75 -9.21 -12.44
C PRO A 186 -7.32 -10.59 -12.98
N ALA A 187 -7.79 -10.96 -14.18
CA ALA A 187 -7.43 -12.22 -14.81
C ALA A 187 -5.94 -12.23 -15.24
N LEU A 188 -5.45 -11.11 -15.78
CA LEU A 188 -4.06 -10.95 -16.17
C LEU A 188 -3.11 -10.99 -14.96
N MET A 189 -3.51 -10.46 -13.79
CA MET A 189 -2.76 -10.59 -12.53
C MET A 189 -2.61 -12.05 -12.11
N VAL A 190 -3.70 -12.82 -12.16
CA VAL A 190 -3.66 -14.27 -11.87
C VAL A 190 -2.71 -15.00 -12.83
N ALA A 191 -2.79 -14.69 -14.12
CA ALA A 191 -1.93 -15.28 -15.13
C ALA A 191 -0.45 -14.92 -14.93
N ALA A 192 -0.14 -13.65 -14.62
CA ALA A 192 1.21 -13.17 -14.34
C ALA A 192 1.82 -13.86 -13.11
N ILE A 193 1.07 -13.98 -12.01
CA ILE A 193 1.53 -14.70 -10.81
C ILE A 193 1.87 -16.16 -11.15
N LYS A 194 0.99 -16.86 -11.87
CA LYS A 194 1.22 -18.25 -12.29
C LYS A 194 2.46 -18.37 -13.19
N ALA A 195 2.63 -17.48 -14.15
CA ALA A 195 3.79 -17.47 -15.05
C ALA A 195 5.11 -17.26 -14.29
N LEU A 196 5.14 -16.29 -13.35
CA LEU A 196 6.31 -16.00 -12.54
C LEU A 196 6.65 -17.17 -11.59
N GLN A 197 5.65 -17.79 -10.96
CA GLN A 197 5.86 -19.00 -10.14
C GLN A 197 6.34 -20.18 -10.97
N ALA A 198 5.83 -20.37 -12.19
CA ALA A 198 6.31 -21.40 -13.12
C ALA A 198 7.79 -21.16 -13.48
N ALA A 199 8.19 -19.90 -13.64
CA ALA A 199 9.57 -19.47 -13.83
C ALA A 199 10.44 -19.51 -12.55
N LYS A 200 9.91 -20.07 -11.44
CA LYS A 200 10.61 -20.21 -10.14
C LYS A 200 10.94 -18.88 -9.46
N VAL A 201 10.14 -17.85 -9.71
CA VAL A 201 10.14 -16.61 -8.92
C VAL A 201 9.26 -16.84 -7.70
N GLU A 202 9.86 -16.86 -6.51
CA GLU A 202 9.23 -17.30 -5.26
C GLU A 202 9.18 -16.16 -4.22
N PRO A 203 8.33 -15.14 -4.40
CA PRO A 203 8.20 -14.07 -3.42
C PRO A 203 7.46 -14.54 -2.16
N ASP A 204 7.89 -14.02 -1.01
CA ASP A 204 7.20 -14.22 0.26
C ASP A 204 5.93 -13.37 0.38
N VAL A 205 5.94 -12.19 -0.25
CA VAL A 205 4.83 -11.24 -0.28
C VAL A 205 4.65 -10.67 -1.69
N TRP A 206 3.42 -10.73 -2.19
CA TRP A 206 3.01 -9.98 -3.37
C TRP A 206 2.43 -8.63 -2.97
N LYS A 207 2.94 -7.54 -3.54
CA LYS A 207 2.37 -6.19 -3.44
C LYS A 207 1.60 -5.91 -4.73
N LEU A 208 0.28 -5.88 -4.66
CA LEU A 208 -0.59 -5.95 -5.83
C LEU A 208 -1.54 -4.76 -5.92
N GLU A 209 -1.88 -4.38 -7.15
CA GLU A 209 -2.91 -3.37 -7.44
C GLU A 209 -4.26 -3.74 -6.79
N GLY A 210 -4.98 -2.72 -6.32
CA GLY A 210 -6.25 -2.92 -5.64
C GLY A 210 -7.33 -3.44 -6.58
N LEU A 211 -8.21 -4.30 -6.04
CA LEU A 211 -9.26 -5.00 -6.77
C LEU A 211 -10.63 -4.59 -6.22
N ALA A 212 -11.60 -4.42 -7.11
CA ALA A 212 -12.92 -3.91 -6.75
C ALA A 212 -13.80 -4.93 -6.00
N THR A 213 -13.52 -6.23 -6.13
CA THR A 213 -14.37 -7.30 -5.58
C THR A 213 -13.57 -8.29 -4.74
N ALA A 214 -14.24 -8.91 -3.77
CA ALA A 214 -13.63 -9.93 -2.90
C ALA A 214 -13.30 -11.19 -3.70
N GLU A 215 -14.09 -11.51 -4.72
CA GLU A 215 -13.89 -12.66 -5.61
C GLU A 215 -12.60 -12.52 -6.41
N ALA A 216 -12.35 -11.33 -6.98
CA ALA A 216 -11.11 -11.05 -7.70
C ALA A 216 -9.90 -11.10 -6.76
N ALA A 217 -10.01 -10.48 -5.58
CA ALA A 217 -8.96 -10.52 -4.56
C ALA A 217 -8.67 -11.95 -4.09
N LYS A 218 -9.70 -12.78 -3.93
CA LYS A 218 -9.56 -14.20 -3.59
C LYS A 218 -8.85 -14.98 -4.70
N ALA A 219 -9.26 -14.81 -5.96
CA ALA A 219 -8.65 -15.51 -7.09
C ALA A 219 -7.13 -15.24 -7.20
N VAL A 220 -6.74 -14.00 -6.97
CA VAL A 220 -5.32 -13.59 -6.93
C VAL A 220 -4.59 -14.20 -5.72
N CYS A 221 -5.21 -14.21 -4.54
CA CYS A 221 -4.63 -14.87 -3.36
C CYS A 221 -4.47 -16.39 -3.55
N ASP A 222 -5.45 -17.04 -4.15
CA ASP A 222 -5.42 -18.48 -4.44
C ASP A 222 -4.27 -18.80 -5.42
N ALA A 223 -4.09 -17.98 -6.47
CA ALA A 223 -2.96 -18.10 -7.38
C ALA A 223 -1.61 -17.93 -6.66
N ALA A 224 -1.49 -16.91 -5.81
CA ALA A 224 -0.28 -16.66 -5.02
C ALA A 224 0.07 -17.82 -4.08
N ARG A 225 -0.92 -18.58 -3.59
CA ARG A 225 -0.77 -19.64 -2.60
C ARG A 225 -0.76 -21.07 -3.17
N THR A 226 -0.96 -21.22 -4.47
CA THR A 226 -0.97 -22.53 -5.14
C THR A 226 0.39 -23.23 -5.01
N GLY A 227 0.41 -24.57 -5.01
CA GLY A 227 1.65 -25.36 -5.05
C GLY A 227 2.46 -25.34 -3.75
N GLY A 228 1.80 -25.34 -2.59
CA GLY A 228 2.44 -25.38 -1.27
C GLY A 228 2.79 -24.01 -0.68
N ARG A 229 2.41 -22.91 -1.35
CA ARG A 229 2.73 -21.53 -0.97
C ARG A 229 1.74 -20.94 0.05
N MET A 230 1.24 -21.76 0.97
CA MET A 230 0.11 -21.40 1.85
C MET A 230 0.40 -20.20 2.76
N LYS A 231 1.68 -19.90 3.03
CA LYS A 231 2.11 -18.76 3.84
C LYS A 231 2.44 -17.51 3.04
N VAL A 232 2.38 -17.54 1.70
CA VAL A 232 2.59 -16.35 0.88
C VAL A 232 1.49 -15.32 1.15
N GLY A 233 1.91 -14.08 1.43
CA GLY A 233 1.04 -12.96 1.75
C GLY A 233 0.77 -12.09 0.53
N VAL A 234 -0.38 -11.43 0.51
CA VAL A 234 -0.70 -10.36 -0.44
C VAL A 234 -0.90 -9.06 0.33
N ILE A 235 -0.32 -7.96 -0.14
CA ILE A 235 -0.62 -6.60 0.34
C ILE A 235 -1.14 -5.74 -0.81
N VAL A 236 -2.11 -4.87 -0.51
CA VAL A 236 -2.73 -3.99 -1.50
C VAL A 236 -1.96 -2.67 -1.63
N LEU A 237 -1.56 -2.29 -2.83
CA LEU A 237 -0.90 -1.00 -3.09
C LEU A 237 -1.89 0.11 -3.42
N GLY A 238 -1.52 1.36 -3.12
CA GLY A 238 -2.40 2.53 -3.36
C GLY A 238 -2.34 3.15 -4.75
N ARG A 239 -1.31 2.86 -5.57
CA ARG A 239 -1.08 3.37 -6.95
C ARG A 239 -1.09 4.90 -7.15
N GLY A 240 -1.28 5.69 -6.08
CA GLY A 240 -1.52 7.13 -6.18
C GLY A 240 -2.97 7.47 -6.52
N GLU A 241 -3.90 6.56 -6.25
CA GLU A 241 -5.34 6.79 -6.31
C GLU A 241 -5.84 7.71 -5.19
N SER A 242 -7.11 8.10 -5.30
CA SER A 242 -7.82 8.84 -4.27
C SER A 242 -7.90 8.07 -2.95
N ALA A 243 -8.05 8.81 -1.85
CA ALA A 243 -8.20 8.23 -0.53
C ALA A 243 -9.46 7.34 -0.46
N GLU A 244 -10.54 7.75 -1.13
CA GLU A 244 -11.81 7.03 -1.23
C GLU A 244 -11.60 5.67 -1.89
N LYS A 245 -10.89 5.63 -3.03
CA LYS A 245 -10.67 4.39 -3.76
C LYS A 245 -9.75 3.43 -3.00
N VAL A 246 -8.71 3.97 -2.36
CA VAL A 246 -7.84 3.18 -1.48
C VAL A 246 -8.65 2.58 -0.33
N LYS A 247 -9.53 3.35 0.33
CA LYS A 247 -10.38 2.85 1.42
C LYS A 247 -11.24 1.67 0.95
N GLU A 248 -11.89 1.78 -0.21
CA GLU A 248 -12.67 0.69 -0.80
C GLU A 248 -11.83 -0.58 -0.95
N TRP A 249 -10.64 -0.46 -1.56
CA TRP A 249 -9.76 -1.61 -1.78
C TRP A 249 -9.27 -2.25 -0.48
N LEU A 250 -8.96 -1.44 0.54
CA LEU A 250 -8.55 -1.97 1.85
C LEU A 250 -9.70 -2.71 2.54
N GLN A 251 -10.93 -2.20 2.46
CA GLN A 251 -12.11 -2.87 3.02
C GLN A 251 -12.41 -4.19 2.31
N VAL A 252 -12.28 -4.23 0.98
CA VAL A 252 -12.39 -5.47 0.19
C VAL A 252 -11.30 -6.46 0.60
N GLY A 253 -10.04 -6.02 0.55
CA GLY A 253 -8.88 -6.86 0.83
C GLY A 253 -8.89 -7.44 2.25
N ALA A 254 -9.27 -6.64 3.26
CA ALA A 254 -9.32 -7.08 4.65
C ALA A 254 -10.21 -8.31 4.87
N ARG A 255 -11.23 -8.51 4.04
CA ARG A 255 -12.17 -9.65 4.13
C ARG A 255 -11.64 -10.93 3.48
N VAL A 256 -10.54 -10.86 2.74
CA VAL A 256 -10.01 -12.00 1.97
C VAL A 256 -8.84 -12.67 2.70
N ALA A 257 -8.99 -13.96 3.01
CA ALA A 257 -7.90 -14.78 3.54
C ALA A 257 -6.77 -14.88 2.50
N GLY A 258 -5.60 -14.31 2.79
CA GLY A 258 -4.60 -14.10 1.72
C GLY A 258 -3.98 -12.73 1.81
N VAL A 259 -4.86 -11.74 1.96
CA VAL A 259 -4.48 -10.35 2.08
C VAL A 259 -4.13 -10.07 3.53
N ILE A 260 -2.89 -9.61 3.74
CA ILE A 260 -2.28 -9.40 5.05
C ILE A 260 -2.04 -7.93 5.35
N GLY A 261 -2.34 -7.02 4.44
CA GLY A 261 -2.21 -5.59 4.69
C GLY A 261 -2.12 -4.76 3.43
N PHE A 262 -1.37 -3.67 3.52
CA PHE A 262 -1.30 -2.67 2.47
C PHE A 262 0.08 -2.06 2.32
N ALA A 263 0.30 -1.38 1.19
CA ALA A 263 1.44 -0.53 0.91
C ALA A 263 0.97 0.75 0.22
N VAL A 264 0.61 1.78 1.00
CA VAL A 264 0.00 3.02 0.50
C VAL A 264 0.92 4.20 0.77
N GLY A 265 1.50 4.76 -0.30
CA GLY A 265 2.50 5.82 -0.23
C GLY A 265 1.94 7.21 -0.50
N ARG A 266 1.89 7.61 -1.77
CA ARG A 266 1.53 8.97 -2.20
C ARG A 266 0.23 9.48 -1.58
N THR A 267 -0.82 8.65 -1.48
CA THR A 267 -2.08 9.01 -0.81
C THR A 267 -1.91 9.43 0.65
N VAL A 268 -0.86 8.96 1.34
CA VAL A 268 -0.55 9.35 2.73
C VAL A 268 0.20 10.68 2.79
N PHE A 269 1.20 10.89 1.92
CA PHE A 269 2.17 11.97 2.13
C PHE A 269 2.21 13.06 1.07
N TRP A 270 1.68 12.83 -0.14
CA TRP A 270 1.96 13.70 -1.29
C TRP A 270 1.49 15.14 -1.07
N ASP A 271 0.24 15.30 -0.62
CA ASP A 271 -0.34 16.63 -0.40
C ASP A 271 0.34 17.37 0.75
N ALA A 272 0.69 16.66 1.83
CA ALA A 272 1.44 17.24 2.95
C ALA A 272 2.81 17.77 2.50
N LEU A 273 3.52 17.01 1.66
CA LEU A 273 4.81 17.45 1.12
C LEU A 273 4.65 18.59 0.11
N ALA A 274 3.59 18.59 -0.71
CA ALA A 274 3.32 19.67 -1.65
C ALA A 274 3.03 21.00 -0.92
N LEU A 275 2.20 20.96 0.13
CA LEU A 275 1.92 22.12 0.97
C LEU A 275 3.16 22.63 1.71
N PHE A 276 4.04 21.72 2.17
CA PHE A 276 5.33 22.09 2.75
C PHE A 276 6.26 22.74 1.72
N LYS A 277 6.41 22.13 0.54
CA LYS A 277 7.21 22.66 -0.57
C LYS A 277 6.80 24.09 -0.94
N ASP A 278 5.50 24.33 -1.02
CA ASP A 278 4.93 25.63 -1.38
C ASP A 278 4.89 26.62 -0.20
N ARG A 279 5.54 26.28 0.93
CA ARG A 279 5.62 27.07 2.16
C ARG A 279 4.27 27.42 2.78
N LYS A 280 3.21 26.68 2.43
CA LYS A 280 1.87 26.83 3.00
C LYS A 280 1.79 26.20 4.39
N HIS A 281 2.60 25.19 4.65
CA HIS A 281 2.71 24.53 5.96
C HIS A 281 4.17 24.42 6.40
N PRO A 282 4.46 24.62 7.71
CA PRO A 282 5.77 24.30 8.25
C PRO A 282 5.96 22.78 8.32
N ARG A 283 7.20 22.35 8.50
CA ARG A 283 7.61 20.93 8.50
C ARG A 283 6.80 20.11 9.49
N GLU A 284 6.55 20.65 10.68
CA GLU A 284 5.87 19.99 11.80
C GLU A 284 4.42 19.65 11.43
N VAL A 285 3.76 20.54 10.69
CA VAL A 285 2.39 20.30 10.20
C VAL A 285 2.39 19.20 9.14
N ALA A 286 3.37 19.17 8.23
CA ALA A 286 3.48 18.10 7.25
C ALA A 286 3.71 16.73 7.91
N VAL A 287 4.59 16.66 8.92
CA VAL A 287 4.81 15.45 9.74
C VAL A 287 3.52 14.98 10.40
N GLU A 288 2.77 15.89 11.03
CA GLU A 288 1.52 15.57 11.72
C GLU A 288 0.44 15.05 10.75
N LEU A 289 0.30 15.67 9.57
CA LEU A 289 -0.63 15.22 8.54
C LEU A 289 -0.28 13.82 8.02
N ILE A 290 0.99 13.55 7.73
CA ILE A 290 1.47 12.23 7.30
C ILE A 290 1.18 11.18 8.37
N ALA A 291 1.44 11.51 9.64
CA ALA A 291 1.19 10.61 10.77
C ALA A 291 -0.30 10.25 10.89
N LYS A 292 -1.18 11.26 10.84
CA LYS A 292 -2.64 11.07 10.88
C LYS A 292 -3.14 10.25 9.71
N ASN A 293 -2.67 10.53 8.49
CA ASN A 293 -3.10 9.82 7.28
C ASN A 293 -2.69 8.34 7.33
N TYR A 294 -1.45 8.04 7.71
CA TYR A 294 -0.98 6.65 7.83
C TYR A 294 -1.74 5.90 8.94
N LYS A 295 -1.91 6.55 10.11
CA LYS A 295 -2.68 5.96 11.21
C LYS A 295 -4.13 5.67 10.80
N ALA A 296 -4.79 6.59 10.09
CA ALA A 296 -6.17 6.40 9.64
C ALA A 296 -6.32 5.16 8.74
N LEU A 297 -5.34 4.88 7.86
CA LEU A 297 -5.35 3.65 7.06
C LEU A 297 -5.07 2.40 7.89
N ALA A 298 -4.17 2.49 8.88
CA ALA A 298 -3.89 1.39 9.80
C ALA A 298 -5.11 1.04 10.67
N ASP A 299 -5.80 2.04 11.22
CA ASP A 299 -7.02 1.88 11.99
C ASP A 299 -8.12 1.24 11.12
N LEU A 300 -8.36 1.80 9.92
CA LEU A 300 -9.32 1.25 8.96
C LEU A 300 -9.05 -0.22 8.64
N TRP A 301 -7.78 -0.59 8.44
CA TRP A 301 -7.39 -1.97 8.18
C TRP A 301 -7.75 -2.87 9.37
N VAL A 302 -7.36 -2.47 10.58
CA VAL A 302 -7.62 -3.25 11.80
C VAL A 302 -9.12 -3.40 12.06
N GLU A 303 -9.88 -2.32 11.90
CA GLU A 303 -11.34 -2.32 12.03
C GLU A 303 -11.99 -3.27 11.02
N SER A 304 -11.63 -3.14 9.74
CA SER A 304 -12.18 -3.97 8.66
C SER A 304 -11.89 -5.47 8.86
N ARG A 305 -10.73 -5.80 9.45
CA ARG A 305 -10.37 -7.17 9.85
C ARG A 305 -11.15 -7.66 11.05
N GLY A 306 -11.39 -6.79 12.05
CA GLY A 306 -12.11 -7.09 13.27
C GLY A 306 -13.58 -7.45 13.04
N VAL A 307 -14.26 -6.77 12.10
CA VAL A 307 -15.67 -7.05 11.74
C VAL A 307 -15.86 -8.44 11.12
N SER A 308 -14.81 -9.03 10.55
CA SER A 308 -14.91 -10.29 9.77
C SER A 308 -14.64 -11.56 10.59
N ARG A 309 -14.32 -11.45 11.89
CA ARG A 309 -14.14 -12.63 12.75
C ARG A 309 -15.52 -13.00 13.33
N PRO A 310 -16.14 -14.14 12.97
CA PRO A 310 -17.35 -14.56 13.66
C PRO A 310 -17.03 -14.69 15.16
N PRO A 311 -17.99 -14.38 16.06
CA PRO A 311 -17.79 -14.60 17.49
C PRO A 311 -17.35 -16.05 17.68
N ARG A 312 -16.31 -16.27 18.50
CA ARG A 312 -15.90 -17.62 18.89
C ARG A 312 -17.14 -18.32 19.44
N VAL A 313 -17.64 -19.34 18.74
CA VAL A 313 -18.63 -20.25 19.29
C VAL A 313 -17.96 -20.87 20.52
N GLY A 314 -18.38 -20.42 21.70
CA GLY A 314 -17.98 -21.02 22.96
C GLY A 314 -18.33 -22.50 22.89
N THR A 315 -17.33 -23.36 23.08
CA THR A 315 -17.52 -24.79 23.26
C THR A 315 -18.50 -24.98 24.41
N GLY A 316 -19.71 -25.42 24.08
CA GLY A 316 -20.73 -25.76 25.05
C GLY A 316 -20.24 -26.93 25.91
N THR A 317 -20.14 -26.69 27.21
CA THR A 317 -20.27 -27.76 28.21
C THR A 317 -21.68 -27.67 28.76
N THR A 318 -22.45 -28.70 28.43
CA THR A 318 -23.76 -29.05 29.00
C THR A 318 -23.68 -29.12 30.53
N GLY A 319 -24.52 -28.33 31.19
CA GLY A 319 -24.79 -28.42 32.62
C GLY A 319 -26.29 -28.21 32.85
N VAL A 320 -27.01 -29.32 32.98
CA VAL A 320 -28.44 -29.39 33.34
C VAL A 320 -28.57 -29.08 34.83
N ILE A 321 -29.29 -28.02 35.24
CA ILE A 321 -29.95 -27.96 36.56
C ILE A 321 -31.31 -27.22 36.44
N SER A 322 -32.28 -27.84 37.10
CA SER A 322 -33.73 -27.60 37.15
C SER A 322 -34.19 -26.36 37.97
N ARG A 323 -35.42 -25.92 37.66
CA ARG A 323 -36.25 -24.87 38.30
C ARG A 323 -36.52 -25.08 39.80
N VAL A 324 -36.64 -23.98 40.57
CA VAL A 324 -37.73 -23.68 41.55
C VAL A 324 -37.82 -22.13 41.77
N PRO A 325 -39.00 -21.50 41.93
CA PRO A 325 -39.16 -20.04 42.13
C PRO A 325 -39.29 -19.65 43.62
N SER A 326 -39.00 -18.38 43.97
CA SER A 326 -39.28 -17.81 45.30
C SER A 326 -39.71 -16.33 45.23
N VAL A 327 -40.47 -15.91 46.24
CA VAL A 327 -41.50 -14.86 46.32
C VAL A 327 -41.03 -13.62 47.12
N ALA A 328 -41.44 -12.42 46.67
CA ALA A 328 -41.74 -11.11 47.31
C ALA A 328 -40.98 -10.65 48.60
N SER A 329 -40.27 -9.48 48.65
CA SER A 329 -40.70 -8.06 48.84
C SER A 329 -40.30 -7.52 50.25
N PRO A 330 -40.33 -6.19 50.61
CA PRO A 330 -40.41 -4.93 49.82
C PRO A 330 -39.43 -3.79 50.27
N GLY A 331 -39.39 -2.71 49.48
CA GLY A 331 -39.43 -1.33 50.02
C GLY A 331 -38.24 -0.39 49.73
N SER A 332 -38.47 0.62 48.88
CA SER A 332 -38.38 2.05 49.26
C SER A 332 -38.60 2.96 48.04
N ARG A 333 -39.52 3.92 48.20
CA ARG A 333 -39.88 5.00 47.26
C ARG A 333 -38.76 6.04 47.16
N VAL A 334 -38.53 6.59 45.96
CA VAL A 334 -38.21 8.03 45.76
C VAL A 334 -38.91 8.53 44.49
N ILE A 335 -39.37 9.78 44.54
CA ILE A 335 -40.31 10.49 43.68
C ILE A 335 -39.58 11.45 42.71
N ALA A 336 -40.28 11.88 41.65
CA ALA A 336 -40.07 13.05 40.76
C ALA A 336 -39.14 12.81 39.55
N LYS A 337 -39.38 13.36 38.35
CA LYS A 337 -40.26 14.45 37.85
C LYS A 337 -40.46 14.27 36.33
N ALA A 338 -41.56 14.79 35.79
CA ALA A 338 -41.92 14.78 34.37
C ALA A 338 -40.99 15.66 33.48
N PRO A 339 -40.88 15.41 32.17
CA PRO A 339 -40.23 16.31 31.23
C PRO A 339 -41.22 17.33 30.66
N VAL A 340 -40.78 18.58 30.59
CA VAL A 340 -41.44 19.72 29.95
C VAL A 340 -40.97 19.81 28.50
N ALA A 341 -41.91 20.13 27.62
CA ALA A 341 -41.72 20.37 26.19
C ALA A 341 -41.03 21.72 25.90
N ALA A 342 -40.21 21.74 24.85
CA ALA A 342 -39.83 22.90 24.04
C ALA A 342 -39.30 22.31 22.72
N GLY A 343 -39.63 22.76 21.52
CA GLY A 343 -39.99 24.10 21.05
C GLY A 343 -39.09 24.39 19.85
N ASP A 344 -39.69 24.55 18.67
CA ASP A 344 -39.06 24.74 17.36
C ASP A 344 -38.00 25.84 17.28
N ALA A 345 -36.99 25.64 16.43
CA ALA A 345 -36.32 26.72 15.69
C ALA A 345 -35.54 26.15 14.48
N THR A 346 -36.19 26.11 13.32
CA THR A 346 -35.56 25.90 12.01
C THR A 346 -35.06 27.23 11.46
N GLY A 347 -33.76 27.50 11.63
CA GLY A 347 -33.07 28.63 11.01
C GLY A 347 -32.37 28.19 9.72
N GLY A 348 -32.88 28.63 8.57
CA GLY A 348 -32.22 28.50 7.28
C GLY A 348 -31.04 29.46 7.14
N VAL A 349 -29.98 29.01 6.46
CA VAL A 349 -28.88 29.85 5.97
C VAL A 349 -28.65 29.53 4.48
N PRO A 350 -28.49 30.54 3.61
CA PRO A 350 -28.55 30.36 2.16
C PRO A 350 -27.21 29.93 1.55
N SER A 351 -27.35 29.28 0.39
CA SER A 351 -26.31 28.85 -0.53
C SER A 351 -25.54 30.03 -1.15
N ALA A 352 -24.22 29.91 -1.22
CA ALA A 352 -23.35 30.77 -2.02
C ALA A 352 -22.92 30.04 -3.31
N PRO A 353 -22.75 30.77 -4.44
CA PRO A 353 -22.66 30.17 -5.77
C PRO A 353 -21.24 29.74 -6.17
N ALA A 354 -21.18 28.78 -7.07
CA ALA A 354 -19.97 28.30 -7.74
C ALA A 354 -19.41 29.36 -8.72
N PRO A 355 -18.08 29.46 -8.89
CA PRO A 355 -17.51 30.24 -9.98
C PRO A 355 -17.54 29.45 -11.30
N SER A 356 -18.05 30.13 -12.32
CA SER A 356 -18.12 29.72 -13.72
C SER A 356 -16.72 29.48 -14.32
N GLY A 357 -16.58 28.39 -15.08
CA GLY A 357 -15.43 28.11 -15.91
C GLY A 357 -15.41 28.99 -17.16
N GLY A 358 -14.24 29.55 -17.46
CA GLY A 358 -13.91 30.09 -18.78
C GLY A 358 -13.16 29.04 -19.59
N GLY A 359 -13.71 28.67 -20.76
CA GLY A 359 -12.99 28.02 -21.86
C GLY A 359 -12.03 29.01 -22.52
N GLU A 360 -10.79 28.58 -22.78
CA GLU A 360 -10.29 28.10 -24.09
C GLU A 360 -9.80 29.22 -25.01
N GLU A 361 -8.47 29.30 -25.19
CA GLU A 361 -7.82 29.19 -26.50
C GLU A 361 -6.29 29.08 -26.33
N ILE A 362 -5.69 27.95 -26.69
CA ILE A 362 -4.24 27.83 -26.91
C ILE A 362 -4.02 27.35 -28.33
N ALA A 363 -3.53 28.25 -29.17
CA ALA A 363 -3.13 27.98 -30.54
C ALA A 363 -1.95 27.00 -30.59
N LYS A 364 -2.09 25.94 -31.39
CA LYS A 364 -1.01 25.01 -31.75
C LYS A 364 -0.12 25.64 -32.82
N THR A 365 1.18 25.71 -32.55
CA THR A 365 2.23 25.91 -33.55
C THR A 365 2.80 24.55 -33.97
N PRO A 366 2.99 24.27 -35.28
CA PRO A 366 3.66 23.04 -35.73
C PRO A 366 5.19 23.17 -35.70
N PRO A 367 5.94 22.05 -35.60
CA PRO A 367 7.40 22.08 -35.57
C PRO A 367 8.01 22.20 -36.98
N PRO A 368 9.25 22.73 -37.10
CA PRO A 368 9.93 22.90 -38.38
C PRO A 368 10.53 21.59 -38.92
N ALA A 369 10.76 21.60 -40.24
CA ALA A 369 11.17 20.49 -41.11
C ALA A 369 12.56 19.91 -40.83
#